data_AF-A0A7S1UWU5-F1
#
_entry.id   AF-A0A7S1UWU5-F1
#
_cell.length_a   1.000
_cell.length_b   1.000
_cell.length_c   1.000
_cell.angle_alpha   90.00
_cell.angle_beta   90.00
_cell.angle_gamma   90.00
#
_symmetry.space_group_name_H-M   'P 1'
#
loop_
_entity.id
_entity.type
_entity.pdbx_description
1 polymer ?
#
loop_
_entity_poly.entity_id
_entity_poly.type
_entity_poly.pdbx_seq_one_letter_code
_entity_poly.pdbx_strand_id
1 'polypeptide(L)'
;GMILNAKAPTLSQRLGRFTPFASVVLVSVICGGVMAQNAPSLVGAIAGGAGSTSTASLLPRIILSVLALHGIGFGVGYWIPKKLLPNQEQTARTISIETGMQNSALAVVLAKSLGAPMLAALPGAVSATAHSCLGSMLAAYWRVRTSSSSLGATATTSTTMREELEK
;
A
#
# COMPACT_ATOMS: atom_id res chain seq x y z
N GLY A 1 -6.56 -7.24 21.19
CA GLY A 1 -7.42 -6.63 20.16
C GLY A 1 -8.84 -7.15 20.23
N MET A 2 -9.12 -8.32 19.65
CA MET A 2 -10.49 -8.86 19.54
C MET A 2 -11.21 -9.04 20.88
N ILE A 3 -10.52 -9.55 21.92
CA ILE A 3 -11.10 -9.69 23.27
C ILE A 3 -11.47 -8.34 23.88
N LEU A 4 -10.64 -7.31 23.66
CA LEU A 4 -10.92 -5.94 24.14
C LEU A 4 -12.12 -5.35 23.40
N ASN A 5 -12.20 -5.57 22.08
CA ASN A 5 -13.35 -5.13 21.29
C ASN A 5 -14.65 -5.84 21.69
N ALA A 6 -14.56 -7.11 22.06
CA ALA A 6 -15.70 -7.90 22.52
C ALA A 6 -16.16 -7.55 23.94
N LYS A 7 -15.23 -7.27 24.86
CA LYS A 7 -15.53 -7.01 26.28
C LYS A 7 -15.71 -5.52 26.62
N ALA A 8 -15.11 -4.62 25.85
CA ALA A 8 -15.13 -3.17 26.09
C ALA A 8 -15.14 -2.38 24.77
N PRO A 9 -16.24 -2.42 23.99
CA PRO A 9 -16.30 -1.82 22.66
C PRO A 9 -16.16 -0.29 22.66
N THR A 10 -16.63 0.39 23.72
CA THR A 10 -16.50 1.85 23.87
C THR A 10 -15.04 2.28 24.03
N LEU A 11 -14.24 1.50 24.74
CA LEU A 11 -12.79 1.71 24.89
C LEU A 11 -12.08 1.44 23.56
N SER A 12 -12.44 0.36 22.88
CA SER A 12 -11.93 0.01 21.54
C SER A 12 -12.17 1.13 20.51
N GLN A 13 -13.38 1.71 20.48
CA GLN A 13 -13.71 2.82 19.58
C GLN A 13 -12.93 4.11 19.91
N ARG A 14 -12.70 4.40 21.19
CA ARG A 14 -11.88 5.56 21.61
C ARG A 14 -10.41 5.39 21.19
N LEU A 15 -9.85 4.19 21.38
CA LEU A 15 -8.49 3.85 20.93
C LEU A 15 -8.39 3.84 19.40
N GLY A 16 -9.45 3.44 18.70
CA GLY A 16 -9.51 3.38 17.24
C GLY A 16 -9.23 4.72 16.55
N ARG A 17 -9.57 5.86 17.18
CA ARG A 17 -9.23 7.19 16.63
C ARG A 17 -7.73 7.48 16.62
N PHE A 18 -6.98 6.96 17.59
CA PHE A 18 -5.54 7.18 17.72
C PHE A 18 -4.69 6.11 17.02
N THR A 19 -5.30 4.97 16.72
CA THR A 19 -4.60 3.80 16.15
C THR A 19 -3.90 4.10 14.81
N PRO A 20 -4.50 4.82 13.84
CA PRO A 20 -3.84 5.12 12.57
C PRO A 20 -2.55 5.92 12.76
N PHE A 21 -2.56 6.95 13.62
CA PHE A 21 -1.40 7.78 13.88
C PHE A 21 -0.28 7.00 14.56
N ALA A 22 -0.62 6.24 15.61
CA ALA A 22 0.34 5.38 16.29
C ALA A 22 0.97 4.35 15.33
N SER A 23 0.17 3.77 14.42
CA SER A 23 0.65 2.81 13.42
C SER A 23 1.63 3.45 12.44
N VAL A 24 1.36 4.64 11.93
CA VAL A 24 2.25 5.34 10.99
C VAL A 24 3.58 5.69 11.66
N VAL A 25 3.54 6.20 12.89
CA VAL A 25 4.77 6.51 13.65
C VAL A 25 5.60 5.25 13.86
N LEU A 26 4.98 4.15 14.30
CA LEU A 26 5.67 2.89 14.54
C LEU A 26 6.32 2.34 13.26
N VAL A 27 5.57 2.28 12.15
CA VAL A 27 6.11 1.82 10.86
C VAL A 27 7.24 2.71 10.38
N SER A 28 7.12 4.02 10.54
CA SER A 28 8.16 4.98 10.13
C SER A 28 9.46 4.78 10.91
N VAL A 29 9.36 4.55 12.23
CA VAL A 29 10.51 4.24 13.08
C VAL A 29 11.16 2.92 12.69
N ILE A 30 10.37 1.87 12.41
CA ILE A 30 10.90 0.57 11.96
C ILE A 30 11.66 0.72 10.65
N CYS A 31 11.04 1.35 9.65
CA CYS A 31 11.65 1.51 8.32
C CYS A 31 12.89 2.41 8.38
N GLY A 32 12.83 3.53 9.11
CA GLY A 32 13.95 4.43 9.32
C GLY A 32 15.11 3.75 10.04
N GLY A 33 14.83 2.95 11.07
CA GLY A 33 15.84 2.18 11.78
C GLY A 33 16.55 1.15 10.89
N VAL A 34 15.81 0.43 10.05
CA VAL A 34 16.41 -0.51 9.07
C VAL A 34 17.27 0.23 8.04
N MET A 35 16.78 1.37 7.54
CA MET A 35 17.50 2.18 6.56
C MET A 35 18.81 2.75 7.12
N ALA A 36 18.75 3.29 8.35
CA ALA A 36 19.91 3.86 9.04
C ALA A 36 21.01 2.81 9.29
N GLN A 37 20.63 1.59 9.70
CA GLN A 37 21.59 0.51 9.94
C GLN A 37 22.29 0.01 8.66
N ASN A 38 21.67 0.18 7.49
CA ASN A 38 22.24 -0.20 6.20
C ASN A 38 22.83 1.00 5.43
N ALA A 39 22.78 2.22 5.99
CA ALA A 39 23.18 3.46 5.34
C ALA A 39 24.60 3.45 4.73
N PRO A 40 25.64 2.92 5.39
CA PRO A 40 26.99 2.87 4.79
C PRO A 40 27.08 2.05 3.51
N SER A 41 26.28 0.98 3.40
CA SER A 41 26.18 0.16 2.18
C SER A 41 25.31 0.79 1.10
N LEU A 42 24.53 1.81 1.46
CA LEU A 42 23.55 2.47 0.62
C LEU A 42 24.08 3.75 -0.03
N VAL A 43 24.82 4.57 0.71
CA VAL A 43 25.31 5.88 0.25
C VAL A 43 26.24 5.75 -0.96
N GLY A 44 27.00 4.65 -1.07
CA GLY A 44 27.82 4.37 -2.26
C GLY A 44 27.01 4.07 -3.53
N ALA A 45 25.77 3.60 -3.41
CA ALA A 45 24.90 3.23 -4.54
C ALA A 45 24.20 4.43 -5.19
N ILE A 46 23.83 5.43 -4.40
CA ILE A 46 23.10 6.63 -4.85
C ILE A 46 24.00 7.76 -5.36
N ALA A 47 25.29 7.78 -4.99
CA ALA A 47 26.22 8.84 -5.36
C ALA A 47 26.88 8.70 -6.76
N GLY A 48 26.46 7.73 -7.58
CA GLY A 48 26.84 7.70 -9.01
C GLY A 48 28.31 7.39 -9.32
N GLY A 49 29.05 6.75 -8.41
CA GLY A 49 30.40 6.28 -8.70
C GLY A 49 30.39 5.09 -9.65
N ALA A 50 30.73 5.31 -10.92
CA ALA A 50 30.96 4.28 -11.93
C ALA A 50 32.18 3.41 -11.56
N GLY A 51 31.99 2.47 -10.64
CA GLY A 51 33.00 1.52 -10.22
C GLY A 51 32.37 0.18 -9.88
N SER A 52 32.53 -0.80 -10.78
CA SER A 52 32.12 -2.19 -10.60
C SER A 52 32.49 -2.75 -9.22
N THR A 53 31.55 -2.71 -8.27
CA THR A 53 31.57 -3.50 -7.04
C THR A 53 30.16 -3.98 -6.76
N SER A 54 30.01 -5.31 -6.61
CA SER A 54 28.74 -6.05 -6.63
C SER A 54 27.67 -5.58 -5.63
N THR A 55 28.04 -4.80 -4.61
CA THR A 55 27.19 -4.25 -3.54
C THR A 55 26.52 -2.91 -3.87
N ALA A 56 27.14 -2.05 -4.69
CA ALA A 56 26.56 -0.73 -5.05
C ALA A 56 25.30 -0.85 -5.94
N SER A 57 25.09 -2.01 -6.58
CA SER A 57 23.94 -2.27 -7.44
C SER A 57 22.70 -2.80 -6.69
N LEU A 58 22.80 -3.05 -5.39
CA LEU A 58 21.78 -3.81 -4.65
C LEU A 58 20.51 -3.01 -4.39
N LEU A 59 20.64 -1.72 -4.05
CA LEU A 59 19.50 -0.86 -3.71
C LEU A 59 18.54 -0.66 -4.88
N PRO A 60 19.00 -0.26 -6.08
CA PRO A 60 18.13 -0.11 -7.24
C PRO A 60 17.44 -1.43 -7.61
N ARG A 61 18.14 -2.57 -7.45
CA ARG A 61 17.57 -3.90 -7.66
C ARG A 61 16.47 -4.22 -6.64
N ILE A 62 16.67 -3.91 -5.36
CA ILE A 62 15.65 -4.10 -4.33
C ILE A 62 14.43 -3.23 -4.62
N ILE A 63 14.63 -1.95 -4.91
CA ILE A 63 13.53 -1.02 -5.24
C ILE A 63 12.75 -1.55 -6.44
N LEU A 64 13.43 -1.92 -7.53
CA LEU A 64 12.78 -2.44 -8.73
C LEU A 64 12.03 -3.75 -8.45
N SER A 65 12.63 -4.67 -7.70
CA SER A 65 12.01 -5.96 -7.35
C SER A 65 10.77 -5.76 -6.48
N VAL A 66 10.83 -4.86 -5.49
CA VAL A 66 9.69 -4.50 -4.63
C VAL A 66 8.58 -3.84 -5.43
N LEU A 67 8.91 -2.87 -6.30
CA LEU A 67 7.93 -2.21 -7.17
C LEU A 67 7.27 -3.21 -8.12
N ALA A 68 8.04 -4.13 -8.70
CA ALA A 68 7.50 -5.19 -9.55
C ALA A 68 6.59 -6.13 -8.77
N LEU A 69 7.01 -6.58 -7.57
CA LEU A 69 6.22 -7.46 -6.71
C LEU A 69 4.86 -6.84 -6.36
N HIS A 70 4.84 -5.59 -5.89
CA HIS A 70 3.58 -4.92 -5.57
C HIS A 70 2.79 -4.56 -6.82
N GLY A 71 3.43 -4.12 -7.90
CA GLY A 71 2.75 -3.84 -9.17
C GLY A 71 2.01 -5.07 -9.70
N ILE A 72 2.64 -6.24 -9.63
CA ILE A 72 2.02 -7.53 -9.93
C ILE A 72 0.89 -7.82 -8.92
N GLY A 73 1.13 -7.64 -7.62
CA GLY A 73 0.12 -7.88 -6.58
C GLY A 73 -1.16 -7.05 -6.75
N PHE A 74 -1.02 -5.74 -6.99
CA PHE A 74 -2.15 -4.83 -7.28
C PHE A 74 -2.80 -5.18 -8.62
N GLY A 75 -2.00 -5.42 -9.67
CA GLY A 75 -2.49 -5.72 -11.01
C GLY A 75 -3.28 -7.03 -11.05
N VAL A 76 -2.66 -8.13 -10.65
CA VAL A 76 -3.27 -9.46 -10.60
C VAL A 76 -4.51 -9.46 -9.70
N GLY A 77 -4.43 -8.83 -8.53
CA GLY A 77 -5.56 -8.70 -7.60
C GLY A 77 -6.73 -7.88 -8.15
N TYR A 78 -6.50 -7.01 -9.14
CA TYR A 78 -7.57 -6.30 -9.84
C TYR A 78 -8.12 -7.10 -11.02
N TRP A 79 -7.23 -7.56 -11.90
CA TRP A 79 -7.62 -8.13 -13.20
C TRP A 79 -8.25 -9.51 -13.08
N ILE A 80 -7.81 -10.35 -12.13
CA ILE A 80 -8.41 -11.68 -11.93
C ILE A 80 -9.87 -11.55 -11.49
N PRO A 81 -10.20 -10.87 -10.37
CA PRO A 81 -11.60 -10.71 -9.96
C PRO A 81 -12.42 -9.95 -10.99
N LYS A 82 -11.85 -8.95 -11.67
CA LYS A 82 -12.56 -8.23 -12.73
C LYS A 82 -12.99 -9.14 -13.89
N LYS A 83 -12.18 -10.16 -14.22
CA LYS A 83 -12.50 -11.13 -15.27
C LYS A 83 -13.48 -12.21 -14.78
N LEU A 84 -13.34 -12.65 -13.53
CA LEU A 84 -14.14 -13.76 -12.96
C LEU A 84 -15.48 -13.31 -12.36
N LEU A 85 -15.56 -12.08 -11.88
CA LEU A 85 -16.72 -11.49 -11.22
C LEU A 85 -17.15 -10.21 -11.96
N PRO A 86 -17.63 -10.33 -13.21
CA PRO A 86 -18.13 -9.19 -13.97
C PRO A 86 -19.23 -8.48 -13.15
N ASN A 87 -19.16 -7.15 -13.09
CA ASN A 87 -20.04 -6.25 -12.30
C ASN A 87 -19.69 -6.06 -10.81
N GLN A 88 -18.61 -6.65 -10.29
CA GLN A 88 -18.13 -6.39 -8.92
C GLN A 88 -16.86 -5.53 -8.88
N GLU A 89 -16.96 -4.31 -9.39
CA GLU A 89 -15.82 -3.38 -9.44
C GLU A 89 -15.29 -3.03 -8.05
N GLN A 90 -16.16 -2.81 -7.06
CA GLN A 90 -15.73 -2.54 -5.68
C GLN A 90 -14.96 -3.72 -5.09
N THR A 91 -15.46 -4.94 -5.27
CA THR A 91 -14.78 -6.17 -4.83
C THR A 91 -13.41 -6.32 -5.50
N ALA A 92 -13.31 -6.10 -6.82
CA ALA A 92 -12.03 -6.17 -7.53
C ALA A 92 -11.02 -5.12 -7.05
N ARG A 93 -11.47 -3.90 -6.73
CA ARG A 93 -10.63 -2.86 -6.12
C ARG A 93 -10.16 -3.25 -4.73
N THR A 94 -11.05 -3.79 -3.90
CA THR A 94 -10.69 -4.27 -2.55
C THR A 94 -9.67 -5.39 -2.63
N ILE A 95 -9.90 -6.41 -3.46
CA ILE A 95 -8.97 -7.53 -3.62
C ILE A 95 -7.60 -7.03 -4.11
N SER A 96 -7.56 -6.11 -5.08
CA SER A 96 -6.33 -5.48 -5.56
C SER A 96 -5.54 -4.81 -4.43
N ILE A 97 -6.22 -4.08 -3.54
CA ILE A 97 -5.58 -3.43 -2.39
C ILE A 97 -5.08 -4.47 -1.39
N GLU A 98 -5.89 -5.48 -1.04
CA GLU A 98 -5.51 -6.52 -0.07
C GLU A 98 -4.34 -7.37 -0.57
N THR A 99 -4.29 -7.71 -1.86
CA THR A 99 -3.19 -8.51 -2.43
C THR A 99 -1.92 -7.68 -2.61
N GLY A 100 -2.04 -6.40 -2.95
CA GLY A 100 -0.91 -5.49 -3.12
C GLY A 100 -0.33 -4.99 -1.79
N MET A 101 -1.17 -4.76 -0.78
CA MET A 101 -0.79 -4.23 0.54
C MET A 101 -0.47 -5.34 1.54
N GLN A 102 0.70 -5.96 1.38
CA GLN A 102 1.18 -6.98 2.33
C GLN A 102 1.73 -6.38 3.63
N ASN A 103 1.74 -7.17 4.72
CA ASN A 103 2.35 -6.76 5.98
C ASN A 103 3.89 -6.79 5.89
N SER A 104 4.45 -5.66 5.49
CA SER A 104 5.89 -5.48 5.31
C SER A 104 6.68 -5.42 6.63
N ALA A 105 6.03 -5.01 7.74
CA ALA A 105 6.67 -4.96 9.05
C ALA A 105 6.96 -6.36 9.61
N LEU A 106 6.08 -7.32 9.33
CA LEU A 106 6.29 -8.71 9.73
C LEU A 106 7.50 -9.33 9.03
N ALA A 107 7.77 -8.97 7.77
CA ALA A 107 8.96 -9.42 7.06
C ALA A 107 10.26 -8.92 7.72
N VAL A 108 10.28 -7.66 8.16
CA VAL A 108 11.42 -7.06 8.91
C VAL A 108 11.64 -7.78 10.24
N VAL A 109 10.56 -7.99 11.00
CA VAL A 109 10.63 -8.68 12.30
C VAL A 109 11.10 -10.11 12.14
N LEU A 110 10.60 -10.83 11.13
CA LEU A 110 10.97 -12.21 10.87
C LEU A 110 12.46 -12.32 10.50
N ALA A 111 12.94 -11.47 9.59
CA ALA A 111 14.35 -11.41 9.23
C ALA A 111 15.26 -11.23 10.46
N LYS A 112 14.87 -10.31 11.37
CA LYS A 112 15.61 -10.09 12.61
C LYS A 112 15.54 -11.29 13.57
N SER A 113 14.35 -11.90 13.72
CA SER A 113 14.14 -13.02 14.65
C SER A 113 14.88 -14.30 14.23
N LEU A 114 15.05 -14.50 12.93
CA LEU A 114 15.76 -15.66 12.37
C LEU A 114 17.28 -15.49 12.37
N GLY A 115 17.80 -14.37 12.88
CA GLY A 115 19.23 -14.07 12.84
C GLY A 115 19.75 -13.84 11.41
N ALA A 116 18.88 -13.47 10.47
CA ALA A 116 19.29 -13.16 9.12
C ALA A 116 20.19 -11.91 9.09
N PRO A 117 21.04 -11.76 8.05
CA PRO A 117 21.84 -10.55 7.89
C PRO A 117 20.96 -9.30 7.89
N MET A 118 21.46 -8.19 8.43
CA MET A 118 20.72 -6.91 8.49
C MET A 118 20.17 -6.46 7.13
N LEU A 119 20.85 -6.85 6.05
CA LEU A 119 20.47 -6.58 4.67
C LEU A 119 19.16 -7.27 4.26
N ALA A 120 18.79 -8.39 4.89
CA ALA A 120 17.56 -9.13 4.60
C ALA A 120 16.29 -8.41 5.11
N ALA A 121 16.44 -7.49 6.07
CA ALA A 121 15.34 -6.64 6.52
C ALA A 121 15.05 -5.48 5.56
N LEU A 122 16.01 -5.13 4.69
CA LEU A 122 15.92 -3.95 3.81
C LEU A 122 14.76 -4.03 2.79
N PRO A 123 14.50 -5.17 2.11
CA PRO A 123 13.35 -5.29 1.22
C PRO A 123 12.02 -5.08 1.94
N GLY A 124 11.89 -5.56 3.18
CA GLY A 124 10.68 -5.35 4.00
C GLY A 124 10.45 -3.87 4.34
N ALA A 125 11.51 -3.14 4.70
CA ALA A 125 11.40 -1.70 4.95
C ALA A 125 11.04 -0.90 3.69
N VAL A 126 11.68 -1.19 2.55
CA VAL A 126 11.38 -0.53 1.26
C VAL A 126 9.96 -0.87 0.78
N SER A 127 9.54 -2.12 0.94
CA SER A 127 8.19 -2.62 0.67
C SER A 127 7.13 -1.81 1.41
N ALA A 128 7.34 -1.52 2.70
CA ALA A 128 6.41 -0.75 3.53
C ALA A 128 6.14 0.67 3.00
N THR A 129 7.16 1.32 2.42
CA THR A 129 6.99 2.64 1.80
C THR A 129 6.37 2.53 0.41
N ALA A 130 6.85 1.59 -0.41
CA ALA A 130 6.42 1.41 -1.79
C ALA A 130 4.93 1.07 -1.90
N HIS A 131 4.46 0.04 -1.19
CA HIS A 131 3.06 -0.39 -1.27
C HIS A 131 2.07 0.65 -0.70
N SER A 132 2.50 1.47 0.26
CA SER A 132 1.69 2.55 0.84
C SER A 132 1.53 3.70 -0.15
N CYS A 133 2.60 4.05 -0.87
CA CYS A 133 2.55 5.05 -1.93
C CYS A 133 1.70 4.56 -3.10
N LEU A 134 1.98 3.36 -3.62
CA LEU A 134 1.23 2.75 -4.73
C LEU A 134 -0.26 2.57 -4.39
N GLY A 135 -0.57 2.04 -3.20
CA GLY A 135 -1.95 1.87 -2.74
C GLY A 135 -2.68 3.20 -2.59
N SER A 136 -2.03 4.24 -2.05
CA SER A 136 -2.61 5.58 -1.92
C SER A 136 -2.88 6.21 -3.29
N MET A 137 -1.94 6.08 -4.24
CA MET A 137 -2.12 6.55 -5.62
C MET A 137 -3.30 5.84 -6.30
N LEU A 138 -3.40 4.52 -6.13
CA LEU A 138 -4.47 3.72 -6.74
C LEU A 138 -5.84 4.04 -6.13
N ALA A 139 -5.91 4.19 -4.80
CA ALA A 139 -7.11 4.62 -4.09
C ALA A 139 -7.55 6.02 -4.51
N ALA A 140 -6.61 6.97 -4.64
CA ALA A 140 -6.88 8.32 -5.11
C ALA A 140 -7.41 8.30 -6.55
N TYR A 141 -6.78 7.53 -7.44
CA TYR A 141 -7.22 7.36 -8.82
C TYR A 141 -8.67 6.84 -8.92
N TRP A 142 -9.03 5.82 -8.15
CA TRP A 142 -10.40 5.29 -8.14
C TRP A 142 -11.41 6.24 -7.49
N ARG A 143 -10.99 7.01 -6.47
CA ARG A 143 -11.83 8.04 -5.85
C ARG A 143 -12.24 9.09 -6.88
N VAL A 144 -11.28 9.61 -7.65
CA VAL A 144 -11.54 10.61 -8.70
C VAL A 144 -12.53 10.07 -9.74
N ARG A 145 -12.32 8.84 -10.24
CA ARG A 145 -13.22 8.26 -11.25
C ARG A 145 -14.63 7.98 -10.75
N THR A 146 -14.77 7.58 -9.49
CA THR A 146 -16.09 7.31 -8.89
C THR A 146 -16.88 8.61 -8.71
N SER A 147 -16.22 9.69 -8.31
CA SER A 147 -16.84 11.02 -8.24
C SER A 147 -17.29 11.52 -9.63
N SER A 148 -16.48 11.36 -10.67
CA SER A 148 -16.88 11.76 -12.03
C SER A 148 -18.12 10.99 -12.53
N SER A 149 -18.23 9.69 -12.22
CA SER A 149 -19.41 8.91 -12.60
C SER A 149 -20.69 9.33 -11.87
N SER A 150 -20.61 9.76 -10.61
CA SER A 150 -21.79 10.19 -9.85
C SER A 150 -22.30 11.56 -10.29
N LEU A 151 -21.41 12.48 -10.69
CA LEU A 151 -21.77 13.79 -11.24
C LEU A 151 -22.50 13.64 -12.59
N GLY A 152 -22.03 12.76 -13.47
CA GLY A 152 -22.71 12.48 -14.75
C GLY A 152 -24.10 11.88 -14.58
N ALA A 153 -24.25 10.88 -13.70
CA ALA A 153 -25.55 10.24 -13.44
C ALA A 153 -26.59 11.22 -12.86
N THR A 154 -26.16 12.12 -11.96
CA THR A 154 -27.03 13.14 -11.36
C THR A 154 -27.49 14.17 -12.39
N ALA A 155 -26.59 14.59 -13.30
CA ALA A 155 -26.92 15.53 -14.38
C ALA A 155 -27.93 14.92 -15.37
N THR A 156 -27.73 13.66 -15.80
CA THR A 156 -28.67 12.97 -16.68
C THR A 156 -30.05 12.84 -16.04
N THR A 157 -30.13 12.44 -14.77
CA THR A 157 -31.39 12.29 -14.03
C THR A 157 -32.15 13.62 -13.92
N SER A 158 -31.44 14.72 -13.65
CA SER A 158 -32.04 16.06 -13.58
C SER A 158 -32.56 16.57 -14.92
N THR A 159 -32.04 16.08 -16.05
CA THR A 159 -32.47 16.51 -17.39
C THR A 159 -33.73 15.76 -17.80
N THR A 160 -33.75 14.44 -17.61
CA THR A 160 -34.94 13.61 -17.85
C THR A 160 -36.13 13.99 -16.98
N MET A 161 -35.90 14.39 -15.72
CA MET A 161 -36.98 14.81 -14.82
C MET A 161 -37.57 16.18 -15.20
N ARG A 162 -36.79 17.04 -15.88
CA ARG A 162 -37.28 18.33 -16.41
C ARG A 162 -38.13 18.13 -17.66
N GLU A 163 -37.73 17.26 -18.57
CA GLU A 163 -38.51 16.96 -19.79
C GLU A 163 -39.86 16.29 -19.49
N GLU A 164 -39.97 15.51 -18.42
CA GLU A 164 -41.25 14.92 -17.96
C GLU A 164 -42.19 15.95 -17.32
N LEU A 165 -41.67 17.03 -16.72
CA LEU A 165 -42.49 18.09 -16.12
C LEU A 165 -43.01 19.10 -17.14
N GLU A 166 -42.42 19.13 -18.35
CA GLU A 166 -42.80 20.03 -19.45
C GLU A 166 -43.80 19.40 -20.45
N LYS A 167 -44.26 18.17 -20.20
CA LYS A 167 -45.33 17.49 -20.95
C LYS A 167 -46.63 17.45 -20.15
#